data_AF-A0A379X3P0-F1
#
_entry.id   AF-A0A379X3P0-F1
#
_cell.length_a   1.000
_cell.length_b   1.000
_cell.length_c   1.000
_cell.angle_alpha   90.00
_cell.angle_beta   90.00
_cell.angle_gamma   90.00
#
_symmetry.space_group_name_H-M   'P 1'
#
loop_
_entity.id
_entity.type
_entity.pdbx_description
1 polymer ?
#
loop_
_entity_poly.entity_id
_entity_poly.type
_entity_poly.pdbx_seq_one_letter_code
_entity_poly.pdbx_strand_id
1 'polypeptide(L)'
;MTQPLPGARAVSAENELDIRGLFRTLWAGKYWIIGIGLLFALIALAYTFFARQEWSATAITDRPTVNMLGGYYSQQQFLRNLDIKTDPSSSDKPSVMDEAYKEFIMQLASWDTRRDFWLQTDYYKQRMVGNSKADAAMLDELINNIQFTPGDFTRAINDNVKLIAETAPDANNLLRQYVAFASQRAASHLNDELKGAWAARTVQMKAQVKRQEEVAKAIYSRRVNSIEQALKIAEQHNISRSATDVPADELPDSELFYSVALCCRRVLKICKRLALRSIWTTFKIGQC
;
A
#
# COMPACT_ATOMS: atom_id res chain seq x y z
N MET A 1 -17.90 41.12 -92.40
CA MET A 1 -19.35 41.05 -92.09
C MET A 1 -19.56 40.00 -91.00
N THR A 2 -20.01 40.44 -89.82
CA THR A 2 -20.99 39.79 -88.90
C THR A 2 -20.73 38.39 -88.29
N GLN A 3 -20.37 38.39 -86.97
CA GLN A 3 -20.90 37.67 -85.76
C GLN A 3 -21.84 36.42 -85.87
N PRO A 4 -22.10 35.61 -84.78
CA PRO A 4 -21.40 35.32 -83.48
C PRO A 4 -21.44 33.81 -83.00
N LEU A 5 -20.91 33.53 -81.79
CA LEU A 5 -20.98 32.32 -80.90
C LEU A 5 -22.43 31.79 -80.64
N PRO A 6 -22.76 30.67 -79.90
CA PRO A 6 -22.00 29.81 -78.94
C PRO A 6 -22.37 28.29 -78.96
N GLY A 7 -21.81 27.46 -78.07
CA GLY A 7 -22.45 26.17 -77.74
C GLY A 7 -21.58 25.15 -77.01
N ALA A 8 -21.49 25.25 -75.69
CA ALA A 8 -21.11 24.14 -74.83
C ALA A 8 -22.04 22.94 -75.08
N ARG A 9 -21.50 21.78 -75.45
CA ARG A 9 -22.10 20.45 -75.27
C ARG A 9 -21.10 19.36 -75.66
N ALA A 10 -20.48 18.79 -74.64
CA ALA A 10 -20.07 17.37 -74.49
C ALA A 10 -18.82 17.23 -73.61
N VAL A 11 -18.87 17.74 -72.37
CA VAL A 11 -17.99 17.29 -71.27
C VAL A 11 -18.80 16.37 -70.33
N SER A 12 -19.86 15.74 -70.84
CA SER A 12 -20.82 15.00 -70.01
C SER A 12 -21.46 13.87 -70.82
N ALA A 13 -20.65 12.94 -71.32
CA ALA A 13 -21.15 11.68 -71.90
C ALA A 13 -20.15 10.51 -71.81
N GLU A 14 -19.08 10.64 -71.02
CA GLU A 14 -18.02 9.59 -70.91
C GLU A 14 -17.83 9.11 -69.47
N ASN A 15 -18.71 9.56 -68.57
CA ASN A 15 -18.70 9.21 -67.15
C ASN A 15 -20.09 8.74 -66.69
N GLU A 16 -20.84 8.10 -67.58
CA GLU A 16 -21.84 7.12 -67.14
C GLU A 16 -21.04 5.90 -66.70
N LEU A 17 -21.02 5.59 -65.40
CA LEU A 17 -20.59 4.28 -64.93
C LEU A 17 -21.42 3.23 -65.67
N ASP A 18 -20.83 2.60 -66.69
CA ASP A 18 -21.45 1.55 -67.48
C ASP A 18 -21.52 0.27 -66.65
N ILE A 19 -22.49 0.25 -65.73
CA ILE A 19 -22.77 -0.86 -64.80
C ILE A 19 -23.09 -2.15 -65.59
N ARG A 20 -23.67 -2.01 -66.79
CA ARG A 20 -23.95 -3.14 -67.70
C ARG A 20 -22.68 -3.65 -68.38
N GLY A 21 -21.78 -2.77 -68.78
CA GLY A 21 -20.44 -3.11 -69.25
C GLY A 21 -19.62 -3.87 -68.20
N LEU A 22 -19.63 -3.38 -66.95
CA LEU A 22 -18.99 -4.05 -65.81
C LEU A 22 -19.57 -5.45 -65.57
N PHE A 23 -20.90 -5.63 -65.66
CA PHE A 23 -21.51 -6.94 -65.45
C PHE A 23 -21.13 -7.95 -66.53
N ARG A 24 -21.01 -7.52 -67.79
CA ARG A 24 -20.58 -8.38 -68.90
C ARG A 24 -19.11 -8.78 -68.79
N THR A 25 -18.23 -7.86 -68.41
CA THR A 25 -16.80 -8.17 -68.20
C THR A 25 -16.59 -9.07 -66.98
N LEU A 26 -17.36 -8.86 -65.90
CA LEU A 26 -17.36 -9.73 -64.72
C LEU A 26 -17.85 -11.16 -65.06
N TRP A 27 -18.88 -11.29 -65.90
CA TRP A 27 -19.42 -12.58 -66.32
C TRP A 27 -18.47 -13.34 -67.26
N ALA A 28 -17.72 -12.63 -68.12
CA ALA A 28 -16.67 -13.21 -68.95
C ALA A 28 -15.47 -13.70 -68.13
N GLY A 29 -15.14 -13.01 -67.02
CA GLY A 29 -14.05 -13.34 -66.11
C GLY A 29 -14.40 -14.36 -65.00
N LYS A 30 -15.58 -14.99 -65.02
CA LYS A 30 -16.10 -15.81 -63.90
C LYS A 30 -15.12 -16.87 -63.38
N TYR A 31 -14.39 -17.57 -64.26
CA TYR A 31 -13.42 -18.58 -63.84
C TYR A 31 -12.15 -17.98 -63.20
N TRP A 32 -11.73 -16.79 -63.64
CA TRP A 32 -10.61 -16.06 -63.02
C TRP A 32 -10.98 -15.55 -61.63
N ILE A 33 -12.20 -15.03 -61.47
CA ILE A 33 -12.72 -14.56 -60.18
C ILE A 33 -12.88 -15.74 -59.21
N ILE A 34 -13.43 -16.86 -59.67
CA ILE A 34 -13.56 -18.09 -58.86
C ILE A 34 -12.17 -18.64 -58.51
N GLY A 35 -11.23 -18.66 -59.45
CA GLY A 35 -9.87 -19.17 -59.23
C GLY A 35 -9.08 -18.35 -58.21
N ILE A 36 -9.12 -17.02 -58.32
CA ILE A 36 -8.48 -16.12 -57.34
C ILE A 36 -9.16 -16.24 -55.99
N GLY A 37 -10.50 -16.28 -55.95
CA GLY A 37 -11.27 -16.49 -54.73
C GLY A 37 -10.92 -17.81 -54.03
N LEU A 38 -10.78 -18.90 -54.78
CA LEU A 38 -10.39 -20.20 -54.26
C LEU A 38 -8.95 -20.22 -53.75
N LEU A 39 -8.02 -19.55 -54.45
CA LEU A 39 -6.65 -19.39 -54.00
C LEU A 39 -6.57 -18.63 -52.68
N PHE A 40 -7.26 -17.50 -52.56
CA PHE A 40 -7.33 -16.73 -51.30
C PHE A 40 -7.99 -17.53 -50.18
N ALA A 41 -9.05 -18.30 -50.49
CA ALA A 41 -9.69 -19.17 -49.52
C ALA A 41 -8.75 -20.27 -49.02
N LEU A 42 -7.95 -20.90 -49.90
CA LEU A 42 -6.95 -21.90 -49.50
C LEU A 42 -5.83 -21.29 -48.65
N ILE A 43 -5.35 -20.10 -49.00
CA ILE A 43 -4.34 -19.39 -48.21
C ILE A 43 -4.90 -19.03 -46.83
N ALA A 44 -6.13 -18.52 -46.75
CA ALA A 44 -6.79 -18.20 -45.48
C ALA A 44 -7.00 -19.45 -44.61
N LEU A 45 -7.38 -20.58 -45.22
CA LEU A 45 -7.56 -21.86 -44.53
C LEU A 45 -6.22 -22.37 -43.98
N ALA A 46 -5.15 -22.34 -44.78
CA ALA A 46 -3.80 -22.68 -44.33
C ALA A 46 -3.34 -21.77 -43.19
N TYR A 47 -3.58 -20.46 -43.28
CA TYR A 47 -3.25 -19.50 -42.23
C TYR A 47 -4.00 -19.79 -40.92
N THR A 48 -5.28 -20.18 -41.00
CA THR A 48 -6.11 -20.49 -39.82
C THR A 48 -5.55 -21.69 -39.02
N PHE A 49 -4.89 -22.64 -39.67
CA PHE A 49 -4.22 -23.76 -38.99
C PHE A 49 -2.87 -23.41 -38.37
N PHE A 50 -2.17 -22.39 -38.88
CA PHE A 50 -0.85 -21.97 -38.38
C PHE A 50 -0.90 -20.78 -37.40
N ALA A 51 -2.02 -20.07 -37.34
CA ALA A 51 -2.21 -18.98 -36.38
C ALA A 51 -2.15 -19.54 -34.94
N ARG A 52 -1.28 -18.96 -34.11
CA ARG A 52 -1.22 -19.30 -32.68
C ARG A 52 -2.57 -18.96 -32.03
N GLN A 53 -3.15 -19.93 -31.34
CA GLN A 53 -4.37 -19.69 -30.58
C GLN A 53 -4.00 -18.92 -29.32
N GLU A 54 -4.58 -17.73 -29.15
CA GLU A 54 -4.40 -16.89 -27.97
C GLU A 54 -5.74 -16.80 -27.23
N TRP A 55 -5.73 -17.19 -25.96
CA TRP A 55 -6.86 -17.11 -25.06
C TRP A 55 -6.53 -16.11 -23.96
N SER A 56 -7.49 -15.24 -23.64
CA SER A 56 -7.31 -14.27 -22.58
C SER A 56 -8.32 -14.43 -21.47
N ALA A 57 -7.86 -14.36 -20.22
CA ALA A 57 -8.70 -14.20 -19.05
C ALA A 57 -8.60 -12.76 -18.55
N THR A 58 -9.71 -12.23 -18.04
CA THR A 58 -9.78 -10.88 -17.46
C THR A 58 -10.38 -10.95 -16.08
N ALA A 59 -9.77 -10.24 -15.13
CA ALA A 59 -10.29 -10.07 -13.78
C ALA A 59 -10.46 -8.57 -13.49
N ILE A 60 -11.56 -8.23 -12.83
CA ILE A 60 -11.86 -6.89 -12.35
C ILE A 60 -11.64 -6.90 -10.84
N THR A 61 -10.89 -5.93 -10.33
CA THR A 61 -10.53 -5.85 -8.91
C THR A 61 -11.11 -4.61 -8.27
N ASP A 62 -11.32 -4.68 -6.95
CA ASP A 62 -11.75 -3.56 -6.12
C ASP A 62 -11.19 -3.74 -4.70
N ARG A 63 -11.37 -2.71 -3.87
CA ARG A 63 -10.88 -2.62 -2.50
C ARG A 63 -11.30 -3.83 -1.67
N PRO A 64 -10.41 -4.34 -0.80
CA PRO A 64 -10.78 -5.44 0.09
C PRO A 64 -11.82 -4.97 1.11
N THR A 65 -12.56 -5.92 1.69
CA THR A 65 -13.45 -5.66 2.82
C THR A 65 -12.70 -5.73 4.14
N VAL A 66 -13.23 -5.11 5.21
CA VAL A 66 -12.60 -5.11 6.55
C VAL A 66 -12.36 -6.54 7.05
N ASN A 67 -13.27 -7.47 6.72
CA ASN A 67 -13.14 -8.88 7.10
C ASN A 67 -11.94 -9.57 6.42
N MET A 68 -11.61 -9.20 5.19
CA MET A 68 -10.48 -9.76 4.45
C MET A 68 -9.13 -9.31 5.01
N LEU A 69 -9.04 -8.09 5.55
CA LEU A 69 -7.82 -7.60 6.19
C LEU A 69 -7.63 -8.16 7.61
N GLY A 70 -8.68 -8.65 8.25
CA GLY A 70 -8.62 -9.31 9.55
C GLY A 70 -7.84 -8.50 10.59
N GLY A 71 -6.85 -9.14 11.22
CA GLY A 71 -6.04 -8.53 12.28
C GLY A 71 -5.14 -7.38 11.83
N TYR A 72 -4.80 -7.27 10.54
CA TYR A 72 -4.01 -6.15 10.01
C TYR A 72 -4.77 -4.83 10.19
N TYR A 73 -6.06 -4.83 9.87
CA TYR A 73 -6.90 -3.63 9.97
C TYR A 73 -6.93 -3.04 11.38
N SER A 74 -7.19 -3.87 12.40
CA SER A 74 -7.28 -3.39 13.79
C SER A 74 -5.95 -2.84 14.30
N GLN A 75 -4.82 -3.45 13.91
CA GLN A 75 -3.48 -3.01 14.31
C GLN A 75 -3.11 -1.67 13.66
N GLN A 76 -3.40 -1.51 12.37
CA GLN A 76 -3.13 -0.26 11.66
C GLN A 76 -4.00 0.88 12.21
N GLN A 77 -5.26 0.63 12.51
CA GLN A 77 -6.13 1.61 13.17
C GLN A 77 -5.64 2.00 14.56
N PHE A 78 -5.15 1.02 15.34
CA PHE A 78 -4.56 1.30 16.64
C PHE A 78 -3.35 2.24 16.54
N LEU A 79 -2.42 1.97 15.61
CA LEU A 79 -1.27 2.84 15.38
C LEU A 79 -1.66 4.24 14.91
N ARG A 80 -2.61 4.35 13.98
CA ARG A 80 -3.13 5.65 13.51
C ARG A 80 -3.75 6.46 14.65
N ASN A 81 -4.52 5.83 15.52
CA ASN A 81 -5.11 6.50 16.69
C ASN A 81 -4.06 6.96 17.71
N LEU A 82 -2.94 6.25 17.86
CA LEU A 82 -1.82 6.72 18.68
C LEU A 82 -1.09 7.91 18.04
N ASP A 83 -0.98 7.90 16.72
CA ASP A 83 -0.34 8.97 15.96
C ASP A 83 -1.14 10.28 16.05
N ILE A 84 -2.46 10.24 15.83
CA ILE A 84 -3.36 11.40 15.95
C ILE A 84 -3.30 12.05 17.34
N LYS A 85 -3.19 11.25 18.40
CA LYS A 85 -3.01 11.77 19.77
C LYS A 85 -1.67 12.46 19.99
N THR A 86 -0.66 12.10 19.20
CA THR A 86 0.69 12.65 19.31
C THR A 86 0.86 13.87 18.41
N ASP A 87 0.27 13.83 17.22
CA ASP A 87 0.28 14.89 16.22
C ASP A 87 -1.12 15.05 15.58
N PRO A 88 -1.87 16.09 15.96
CA PRO A 88 -3.24 16.31 15.48
C PRO A 88 -3.33 16.70 14.00
N SER A 89 -2.20 16.94 13.30
CA SER A 89 -2.19 17.19 11.85
C SER A 89 -2.39 15.95 10.98
N SER A 90 -2.44 14.76 11.59
CA SER A 90 -2.47 13.46 10.90
C SER A 90 -3.87 12.92 10.53
N SER A 91 -4.91 13.76 10.57
CA SER A 91 -6.31 13.35 10.39
C SER A 91 -6.75 13.07 8.94
N ASP A 92 -5.99 13.54 7.94
CA ASP A 92 -6.36 13.45 6.51
C ASP A 92 -5.80 12.19 5.80
N LYS A 93 -5.57 11.10 6.54
CA LYS A 93 -5.00 9.86 5.97
C LYS A 93 -6.07 9.05 5.23
N PRO A 94 -5.78 8.50 4.04
CA PRO A 94 -6.71 7.64 3.30
C PRO A 94 -7.06 6.39 4.10
N SER A 95 -8.21 5.75 3.81
CA SER A 95 -8.65 4.55 4.53
C SER A 95 -7.58 3.45 4.47
N VAL A 96 -7.51 2.60 5.51
CA VAL A 96 -6.60 1.44 5.53
C VAL A 96 -6.89 0.50 4.35
N MET A 97 -8.16 0.42 3.92
CA MET A 97 -8.56 -0.37 2.75
C MET A 97 -7.98 0.19 1.47
N ASP A 98 -7.93 1.53 1.37
CA ASP A 98 -7.42 2.23 0.19
C ASP A 98 -5.90 2.10 0.10
N GLU A 99 -5.22 2.20 1.24
CA GLU A 99 -3.78 1.97 1.35
C GLU A 99 -3.42 0.53 0.98
N ALA A 100 -4.16 -0.45 1.51
CA ALA A 100 -3.96 -1.86 1.19
C ALA A 100 -4.22 -2.17 -0.30
N TYR A 101 -5.29 -1.59 -0.85
CA TYR A 101 -5.62 -1.76 -2.26
C TYR A 101 -4.60 -1.07 -3.18
N LYS A 102 -4.10 0.11 -2.79
CA LYS A 102 -3.05 0.82 -3.52
C LYS A 102 -1.77 -0.03 -3.62
N GLU A 103 -1.36 -0.64 -2.51
CA GLU A 103 -0.21 -1.55 -2.50
C GLU A 103 -0.45 -2.76 -3.41
N PHE A 104 -1.65 -3.35 -3.35
CA PHE A 104 -2.04 -4.43 -4.26
C PHE A 104 -1.92 -4.03 -5.73
N ILE A 105 -2.46 -2.87 -6.12
CA ILE A 105 -2.37 -2.38 -7.51
C ILE A 105 -0.93 -2.09 -7.92
N MET A 106 -0.10 -1.54 -7.02
CA MET A 106 1.31 -1.35 -7.28
C MET A 106 2.02 -2.68 -7.57
N GLN A 107 1.75 -3.72 -6.77
CA GLN A 107 2.30 -5.06 -7.01
C GLN A 107 1.73 -5.68 -8.30
N LEU A 108 0.44 -5.52 -8.57
CA LEU A 108 -0.24 -6.09 -9.74
C LEU A 108 0.23 -5.48 -11.06
N ALA A 109 0.54 -4.18 -11.07
CA ALA A 109 1.03 -3.45 -12.25
C ALA A 109 2.55 -3.53 -12.42
N SER A 110 3.29 -3.84 -11.35
CA SER A 110 4.76 -3.89 -11.38
C SER A 110 5.29 -4.88 -12.42
N TRP A 111 6.32 -4.47 -13.14
CA TRP A 111 7.03 -5.34 -14.08
C TRP A 111 7.78 -6.46 -13.33
N ASP A 112 8.38 -6.14 -12.18
CA ASP A 112 9.12 -7.11 -11.36
C ASP A 112 8.20 -8.22 -10.85
N THR A 113 6.99 -7.88 -10.38
CA THR A 113 6.02 -8.88 -9.92
C THR A 113 5.61 -9.83 -11.04
N ARG A 114 5.35 -9.31 -12.24
CA ARG A 114 5.04 -10.14 -13.42
C ARG A 114 6.19 -11.06 -13.76
N ARG A 115 7.42 -10.53 -13.77
CA ARG A 115 8.63 -11.30 -14.03
C ARG A 115 8.83 -12.40 -13.00
N ASP A 116 8.78 -12.08 -11.71
CA ASP A 116 8.98 -13.03 -10.62
C ASP A 116 7.92 -14.13 -10.63
N PHE A 117 6.66 -13.78 -10.93
CA PHE A 117 5.59 -14.74 -11.11
C PHE A 117 5.92 -15.76 -12.21
N TRP A 118 6.30 -15.28 -13.40
CA TRP A 118 6.63 -16.18 -14.51
C TRP A 118 7.81 -17.07 -14.21
N LEU A 119 8.86 -16.54 -13.57
CA LEU A 119 10.03 -17.33 -13.17
C LEU A 119 9.69 -18.46 -12.18
N GLN A 120 8.64 -18.27 -11.37
CA GLN A 120 8.21 -19.27 -10.39
C GLN A 120 7.23 -20.30 -10.97
N THR A 121 6.53 -19.95 -12.05
CA THR A 121 5.44 -20.75 -12.62
C THR A 121 5.95 -21.88 -13.52
N ASP A 122 5.37 -23.07 -13.37
CA ASP A 122 5.74 -24.24 -14.18
C ASP A 122 5.45 -24.04 -15.67
N TYR A 123 4.44 -23.25 -16.02
CA TYR A 123 4.10 -22.86 -17.39
C TYR A 123 5.29 -22.28 -18.17
N TYR A 124 6.08 -21.40 -17.54
CA TYR A 124 7.29 -20.85 -18.13
C TYR A 124 8.43 -21.86 -18.12
N LYS A 125 8.65 -22.54 -16.98
CA LYS A 125 9.76 -23.48 -16.80
C LYS A 125 9.73 -24.64 -17.80
N GLN A 126 8.55 -25.16 -18.12
CA GLN A 126 8.36 -26.26 -19.07
C GLN A 126 8.66 -25.84 -20.52
N ARG A 127 8.62 -24.54 -20.83
CA ARG A 127 8.86 -24.00 -22.18
C ARG A 127 10.28 -23.51 -22.38
N MET A 128 11.12 -23.53 -21.34
CA MET A 128 12.52 -23.13 -21.46
C MET A 128 13.28 -24.14 -22.33
N VAL A 129 14.06 -23.63 -23.27
CA VAL A 129 14.87 -24.43 -24.20
C VAL A 129 16.34 -24.50 -23.76
N GLY A 130 16.70 -23.82 -22.67
CA GLY A 130 18.07 -23.75 -22.15
C GLY A 130 18.96 -22.77 -22.93
N ASN A 131 18.38 -22.00 -23.84
CA ASN A 131 19.07 -20.94 -24.57
C ASN A 131 18.73 -19.60 -23.92
N SER A 132 19.72 -19.00 -23.25
CA SER A 132 19.54 -17.75 -22.50
C SER A 132 18.88 -16.62 -23.29
N LYS A 133 19.14 -16.49 -24.60
CA LYS A 133 18.53 -15.44 -25.42
C LYS A 133 17.06 -15.74 -25.74
N ALA A 134 16.75 -16.99 -26.08
CA ALA A 134 15.39 -17.42 -26.38
C ALA A 134 14.51 -17.40 -25.12
N ASP A 135 15.03 -17.90 -24.00
CA ASP A 135 14.33 -17.95 -22.72
C ASP A 135 14.05 -16.54 -22.17
N ALA A 136 14.95 -15.58 -22.41
CA ALA A 136 14.74 -14.17 -22.03
C ALA A 136 13.71 -13.47 -22.93
N ALA A 137 13.74 -13.71 -24.24
CA ALA A 137 12.75 -13.16 -25.17
C ALA A 137 11.34 -13.69 -24.88
N MET A 138 11.23 -14.99 -24.58
CA MET A 138 9.96 -15.60 -24.17
C MET A 138 9.47 -15.05 -22.83
N LEU A 139 10.36 -14.84 -21.86
CA LEU A 139 9.98 -14.23 -20.59
C LEU A 139 9.42 -12.82 -20.78
N ASP A 140 10.08 -12.01 -21.61
CA ASP A 140 9.61 -10.65 -21.93
C ASP A 140 8.23 -10.67 -22.62
N GLU A 141 8.02 -11.58 -23.57
CA GLU A 141 6.71 -11.79 -24.20
C GLU A 141 5.63 -12.13 -23.16
N LEU A 142 5.89 -13.08 -22.25
CA LEU A 142 4.94 -13.46 -21.20
C LEU A 142 4.65 -12.32 -20.22
N ILE A 143 5.66 -11.49 -19.89
CA ILE A 143 5.44 -10.31 -19.04
C ILE A 143 4.50 -9.32 -19.73
N ASN A 144 4.66 -9.12 -21.04
CA ASN A 144 3.79 -8.26 -21.86
C ASN A 144 2.38 -8.84 -22.06
N ASN A 145 2.22 -10.16 -21.95
CA ASN A 145 0.92 -10.82 -21.97
C ASN A 145 0.07 -10.58 -20.71
N ILE A 146 0.68 -10.06 -19.63
CA ILE A 146 -0.05 -9.56 -18.46
C ILE A 146 -0.21 -8.05 -18.59
N GLN A 147 -1.44 -7.61 -18.83
CA GLN A 147 -1.80 -6.21 -19.06
C GLN A 147 -2.68 -5.71 -17.93
N PHE A 148 -2.19 -4.71 -17.21
CA PHE A 148 -2.97 -3.98 -16.22
C PHE A 148 -3.55 -2.72 -16.87
N THR A 149 -4.85 -2.53 -16.72
CA THR A 149 -5.55 -1.31 -17.14
C THR A 149 -6.08 -0.60 -15.89
N PRO A 150 -5.56 0.60 -15.55
CA PRO A 150 -6.08 1.36 -14.43
C PRO A 150 -7.54 1.77 -14.69
N GLY A 151 -8.34 1.73 -13.64
CA GLY A 151 -9.72 2.17 -13.65
C GLY A 151 -9.84 3.69 -13.82
N ASP A 152 -10.98 4.11 -14.35
CA ASP A 152 -11.41 5.50 -14.39
C ASP A 152 -12.74 5.62 -13.65
N PHE A 153 -12.66 6.03 -12.37
CA PHE A 153 -13.84 6.19 -11.51
C PHE A 153 -14.79 7.29 -11.98
N THR A 154 -14.33 8.24 -12.82
CA THR A 154 -15.22 9.26 -13.41
C THR A 154 -16.16 8.66 -14.45
N ARG A 155 -15.75 7.55 -15.08
CA ARG A 155 -16.49 6.80 -16.08
C ARG A 155 -17.07 5.49 -15.55
N ALA A 156 -17.01 5.26 -14.23
CA ALA A 156 -17.39 4.00 -13.58
C ALA A 156 -16.65 2.77 -14.15
N ILE A 157 -15.39 2.95 -14.54
CA ILE A 157 -14.51 1.87 -15.01
C ILE A 157 -13.63 1.43 -13.84
N ASN A 158 -13.73 0.17 -13.45
CA ASN A 158 -12.89 -0.41 -12.41
C ASN A 158 -11.53 -0.86 -12.97
N ASP A 159 -10.56 -1.02 -12.07
CA ASP A 159 -9.26 -1.61 -12.41
C ASP A 159 -9.46 -3.03 -12.94
N ASN A 160 -8.73 -3.37 -14.00
CA ASN A 160 -8.76 -4.71 -14.55
C ASN A 160 -7.37 -5.19 -14.95
N VAL A 161 -7.20 -6.51 -14.90
CA VAL A 161 -6.01 -7.21 -15.33
C VAL A 161 -6.40 -8.28 -16.33
N LYS A 162 -5.69 -8.32 -17.45
CA LYS A 162 -5.83 -9.30 -18.52
C LYS A 162 -4.56 -10.14 -18.60
N LEU A 163 -4.71 -11.45 -18.73
CA LEU A 163 -3.61 -12.37 -18.99
C LEU A 163 -3.91 -13.17 -20.26
N ILE A 164 -2.94 -13.22 -21.17
CA ILE A 164 -3.01 -13.96 -22.43
C ILE A 164 -2.15 -15.24 -22.33
N ALA A 165 -2.71 -16.38 -22.72
CA ALA A 165 -2.03 -17.67 -22.77
C ALA A 165 -2.48 -18.49 -23.99
N GLU A 166 -1.82 -19.61 -24.26
CA GLU A 166 -2.09 -20.45 -25.44
C GLU A 166 -3.40 -21.25 -25.33
N THR A 167 -3.91 -21.45 -24.11
CA THR A 167 -5.13 -22.23 -23.86
C THR A 167 -6.08 -21.50 -22.90
N ALA A 168 -7.38 -21.70 -23.09
CA ALA A 168 -8.42 -21.16 -22.20
C ALA A 168 -8.26 -21.57 -20.72
N PRO A 169 -8.00 -22.86 -20.37
CA PRO A 169 -7.81 -23.24 -18.98
C PRO A 169 -6.55 -22.62 -18.37
N ASP A 170 -5.45 -22.54 -19.13
CA ASP A 170 -4.21 -21.93 -18.64
C ASP A 170 -4.41 -20.44 -18.37
N ALA A 171 -5.06 -19.70 -19.27
CA ALA A 171 -5.31 -18.26 -19.09
C ALA A 171 -6.06 -17.97 -17.78
N ASN A 172 -7.12 -18.74 -17.48
CA ASN A 172 -7.90 -18.57 -16.25
C ASN A 172 -7.11 -18.99 -14.99
N ASN A 173 -6.42 -20.14 -15.03
CA ASN A 173 -5.68 -20.64 -13.88
C ASN A 173 -4.48 -19.74 -13.55
N LEU A 174 -3.70 -19.34 -14.57
CA LEU A 174 -2.56 -18.44 -14.43
C LEU A 174 -2.99 -17.08 -13.91
N LEU A 175 -4.11 -16.52 -14.40
CA LEU A 175 -4.60 -15.23 -13.91
C LEU A 175 -4.96 -15.29 -12.43
N ARG A 176 -5.64 -16.35 -11.99
CA ARG A 176 -5.98 -16.55 -10.57
C ARG A 176 -4.74 -16.67 -9.70
N GLN A 177 -3.75 -17.45 -10.16
CA GLN A 177 -2.47 -17.59 -9.47
C GLN A 177 -1.72 -16.26 -9.41
N TYR A 178 -1.71 -15.48 -10.50
CA TYR A 178 -1.05 -14.19 -10.55
C TYR A 178 -1.69 -13.17 -9.59
N VAL A 179 -3.02 -13.07 -9.58
CA VAL A 179 -3.74 -12.19 -8.65
C VAL A 179 -3.46 -12.58 -7.20
N ALA A 180 -3.46 -13.88 -6.88
CA ALA A 180 -3.11 -14.37 -5.55
C ALA A 180 -1.64 -14.08 -5.19
N PHE A 181 -0.71 -14.22 -6.13
CA PHE A 181 0.70 -13.92 -5.95
C PHE A 181 0.94 -12.43 -5.66
N ALA A 182 0.32 -11.54 -6.44
CA ALA A 182 0.38 -10.10 -6.20
C ALA A 182 -0.24 -9.71 -4.85
N SER A 183 -1.38 -10.33 -4.50
CA SER A 183 -2.03 -10.13 -3.20
C SER A 183 -1.15 -10.57 -2.04
N GLN A 184 -0.47 -11.72 -2.14
CA GLN A 184 0.43 -12.22 -1.11
C GLN A 184 1.65 -11.31 -0.92
N ARG A 185 2.24 -10.80 -2.02
CA ARG A 185 3.33 -9.83 -1.95
C ARG A 185 2.90 -8.53 -1.27
N ALA A 186 1.74 -7.99 -1.67
CA ALA A 186 1.19 -6.79 -1.06
C ALA A 186 0.93 -6.99 0.45
N ALA A 187 0.30 -8.11 0.83
CA ALA A 187 0.07 -8.43 2.24
C ALA A 187 1.39 -8.57 3.03
N SER A 188 2.41 -9.17 2.43
CA SER A 188 3.73 -9.31 3.07
C SER A 188 4.39 -7.94 3.27
N HIS A 189 4.38 -7.10 2.24
CA HIS A 189 4.93 -5.74 2.30
C HIS A 189 4.24 -4.89 3.37
N LEU A 190 2.90 -4.86 3.38
CA LEU A 190 2.12 -4.13 4.38
C LEU A 190 2.38 -4.61 5.81
N ASN A 191 2.55 -5.93 6.01
CA ASN A 191 2.89 -6.48 7.33
C ASN A 191 4.30 -6.09 7.77
N ASP A 192 5.26 -6.01 6.85
CA ASP A 192 6.62 -5.56 7.14
C ASP A 192 6.64 -4.07 7.51
N GLU A 193 5.90 -3.23 6.78
CA GLU A 193 5.69 -1.83 7.13
C GLU A 193 5.05 -1.67 8.52
N LEU A 194 4.00 -2.45 8.79
CA LEU A 194 3.32 -2.47 10.08
C LEU A 194 4.28 -2.85 11.21
N LYS A 195 5.12 -3.87 11.01
CA LYS A 195 6.14 -4.28 11.97
C LYS A 195 7.16 -3.16 12.23
N GLY A 196 7.61 -2.49 11.17
CA GLY A 196 8.48 -1.32 11.27
C GLY A 196 7.85 -0.18 12.06
N ALA A 197 6.59 0.15 11.76
CA ALA A 197 5.83 1.18 12.47
C ALA A 197 5.63 0.86 13.96
N TRP A 198 5.30 -0.40 14.29
CA TRP A 198 5.22 -0.86 15.67
C TRP A 198 6.55 -0.75 16.43
N ALA A 199 7.66 -1.13 15.79
CA ALA A 199 8.99 -1.02 16.38
C ALA A 199 9.34 0.45 16.66
N ALA A 200 9.12 1.33 15.68
CA ALA A 200 9.34 2.78 15.83
C ALA A 200 8.49 3.36 16.97
N ARG A 201 7.20 3.00 17.02
CA ARG A 201 6.30 3.49 18.07
C ARG A 201 6.68 2.97 19.46
N THR A 202 7.14 1.73 19.54
CA THR A 202 7.63 1.15 20.80
C THR A 202 8.84 1.90 21.33
N VAL A 203 9.81 2.22 20.46
CA VAL A 203 10.99 3.03 20.84
C VAL A 203 10.57 4.42 21.29
N GLN A 204 9.65 5.06 20.57
CA GLN A 204 9.12 6.38 20.94
C GLN A 204 8.45 6.37 22.32
N MET A 205 7.59 5.39 22.59
CA MET A 205 6.89 5.23 23.87
C MET A 205 7.88 4.95 25.01
N LYS A 206 8.87 4.07 24.82
CA LYS A 206 9.93 3.83 25.81
C LYS A 206 10.70 5.11 26.14
N ALA A 207 11.04 5.91 25.12
CA ALA A 207 11.74 7.17 25.32
C ALA A 207 10.86 8.19 26.08
N GLN A 208 9.55 8.23 25.81
CA GLN A 208 8.62 9.08 26.56
C GLN A 208 8.52 8.67 28.03
N VAL A 209 8.36 7.37 28.31
CA VAL A 209 8.32 6.85 29.69
C VAL A 209 9.60 7.19 30.44
N LYS A 210 10.77 6.96 29.81
CA LYS A 210 12.08 7.29 30.41
C LYS A 210 12.20 8.78 30.75
N ARG A 211 11.76 9.67 29.86
CA ARG A 211 11.75 11.12 30.14
C ARG A 211 10.83 11.46 31.32
N GLN A 212 9.65 10.84 31.41
CA GLN A 212 8.74 11.06 32.54
C GLN A 212 9.34 10.55 33.86
N GLU A 213 10.03 9.41 33.84
CA GLU A 213 10.74 8.89 35.00
C GLU A 213 11.88 9.81 35.46
N GLU A 214 12.66 10.35 34.53
CA GLU A 214 13.73 11.30 34.82
C GLU A 214 13.18 12.61 35.39
N VAL A 215 12.08 13.13 34.84
CA VAL A 215 11.37 14.31 35.37
C VAL A 215 10.84 14.02 36.78
N ALA A 216 10.16 12.90 37.00
CA ALA A 216 9.65 12.51 38.31
C ALA A 216 10.77 12.35 39.33
N LYS A 217 11.91 11.76 38.93
CA LYS A 217 13.09 11.61 39.78
C LYS A 217 13.72 12.96 40.13
N ALA A 218 13.80 13.89 39.18
CA ALA A 218 14.31 15.24 39.40
C ALA A 218 13.41 16.05 40.35
N ILE A 219 12.09 15.97 40.18
CA ILE A 219 11.10 16.58 41.09
C ILE A 219 11.25 15.98 42.49
N TYR A 220 11.33 14.66 42.59
CA TYR A 220 11.52 13.96 43.86
C TYR A 220 12.83 14.38 44.54
N SER A 221 13.97 14.42 43.84
CA SER A 221 15.25 14.84 44.43
C SER A 221 15.23 16.29 44.89
N ARG A 222 14.59 17.18 44.11
CA ARG A 222 14.42 18.59 44.50
C ARG A 222 13.61 18.69 45.79
N ARG A 223 12.51 17.93 45.89
CA ARG A 223 11.64 17.93 47.06
C ARG A 223 12.34 17.37 48.30
N VAL A 224 13.13 16.30 48.16
CA VAL A 224 13.96 15.78 49.24
C VAL A 224 14.97 16.83 49.73
N ASN A 225 15.67 17.52 48.83
CA ASN A 225 16.63 18.55 49.20
C ASN A 225 15.96 19.75 49.90
N SER A 226 14.80 20.19 49.41
CA SER A 226 13.97 21.24 50.02
C SER A 226 13.56 20.86 51.46
N ILE A 227 13.06 19.65 51.66
CA ILE A 227 12.67 19.10 52.97
C ILE A 227 13.89 19.01 53.92
N GLU A 228 15.06 18.56 53.43
CA GLU A 228 16.29 18.50 54.25
C GLU A 228 16.76 19.90 54.68
N GLN A 229 16.65 20.91 53.81
CA GLN A 229 16.95 22.30 54.15
C GLN A 229 15.97 22.87 55.18
N ALA A 230 14.66 22.65 54.99
CA ALA A 230 13.63 23.08 55.92
C ALA A 230 13.82 22.45 57.31
N LEU A 231 14.19 21.16 57.38
CA LEU A 231 14.49 20.48 58.63
C LEU A 231 15.71 21.08 59.33
N LYS A 232 16.78 21.40 58.59
CA LYS A 232 17.97 22.05 59.16
C LYS A 232 17.65 23.42 59.76
N ILE A 233 16.83 24.22 59.09
CA ILE A 233 16.37 25.53 59.60
C ILE A 233 15.51 25.33 60.85
N ALA A 234 14.56 24.40 60.82
CA ALA A 234 13.70 24.11 61.98
C ALA A 234 14.52 23.64 63.21
N GLU A 235 15.56 22.84 63.02
CA GLU A 235 16.50 22.42 64.08
C GLU A 235 17.30 23.61 64.63
N GLN A 236 17.81 24.49 63.77
CA GLN A 236 18.54 25.70 64.20
C GLN A 236 17.69 26.66 65.03
N HIS A 237 16.41 26.79 64.69
CA HIS A 237 15.45 27.66 65.39
C HIS A 237 14.69 26.96 66.54
N ASN A 238 15.07 25.72 66.87
CA ASN A 238 14.48 24.92 67.96
C ASN A 238 12.94 24.76 67.85
N ILE A 239 12.42 24.71 66.63
CA ILE A 239 10.99 24.60 66.33
C ILE A 239 10.55 23.14 66.49
N SER A 240 10.00 22.81 67.66
CA SER A 240 9.63 21.44 68.03
C SER A 240 8.15 21.07 67.75
N ARG A 241 7.28 22.03 67.42
CA ARG A 241 5.82 21.82 67.19
C ARG A 241 5.31 22.52 65.91
N SER A 242 4.23 22.02 65.31
CA SER A 242 3.63 22.60 64.08
C SER A 242 3.00 23.94 64.39
N ALA A 243 3.34 24.94 63.56
CA ALA A 243 2.74 26.27 63.63
C ALA A 243 1.62 26.48 62.59
N THR A 244 1.21 25.43 61.87
CA THR A 244 0.24 25.51 60.77
C THR A 244 -0.60 24.24 60.70
N ASP A 245 -1.90 24.38 60.41
CA ASP A 245 -2.86 23.26 60.20
C ASP A 245 -2.89 22.74 58.74
N VAL A 246 -2.11 23.35 57.84
CA VAL A 246 -2.05 22.98 56.42
C VAL A 246 -1.12 21.76 56.24
N PRO A 247 -1.56 20.71 55.51
CA PRO A 247 -0.72 19.55 55.21
C PRO A 247 0.57 19.94 54.47
N ALA A 248 1.68 19.26 54.80
CA ALA A 248 3.00 19.51 54.20
C ALA A 248 3.07 19.28 52.67
N ASP A 249 2.05 18.65 52.08
CA ASP A 249 1.94 18.45 50.63
C ASP A 249 1.39 19.64 49.87
N GLU A 250 0.73 20.58 50.55
CA GLU A 250 0.14 21.78 49.95
C GLU A 250 0.92 23.06 50.28
N LEU A 251 1.94 22.96 51.15
CA LEU A 251 2.78 24.09 51.52
C LEU A 251 3.83 24.39 50.43
N PRO A 252 4.02 25.66 50.04
CA PRO A 252 5.10 26.05 49.15
C PRO A 252 6.47 25.78 49.78
N ASP A 253 7.48 25.54 48.93
CA ASP A 253 8.82 25.11 49.37
C ASP A 253 9.45 26.02 50.44
N SER A 254 9.15 27.32 50.42
CA SER A 254 9.62 28.32 51.38
C SER A 254 8.98 28.24 52.76
N GLU A 255 7.82 27.62 52.89
CA GLU A 255 7.02 27.55 54.13
C GLU A 255 7.04 26.14 54.76
N LEU A 256 7.71 25.18 54.11
CA LEU A 256 7.84 23.80 54.58
C LEU A 256 8.40 23.69 56.00
N PHE A 257 9.20 24.65 56.47
CA PHE A 257 9.79 24.64 57.82
C PHE A 257 8.75 24.79 58.95
N TYR A 258 7.58 25.36 58.67
CA TYR A 258 6.49 25.46 59.65
C TYR A 258 5.84 24.10 59.96
N SER A 259 5.99 23.12 59.06
CA SER A 259 5.44 21.76 59.17
C SER A 259 6.38 20.77 59.89
N VAL A 260 6.78 21.09 61.13
CA VAL A 260 7.50 20.25 62.14
C VAL A 260 8.65 19.35 61.67
N ALA A 261 9.79 19.46 62.35
CA ALA A 261 10.90 18.51 62.29
C ALA A 261 10.52 17.01 62.47
N LEU A 262 9.41 16.67 63.14
CA LEU A 262 8.88 15.30 63.30
C LEU A 262 8.06 14.82 62.08
N CYS A 263 7.21 15.68 61.51
CA CYS A 263 6.46 15.38 60.29
C CYS A 263 7.42 15.31 59.10
N CYS A 264 8.31 16.30 59.00
CA CYS A 264 9.40 16.36 58.03
C CYS A 264 10.33 15.13 58.10
N ARG A 265 10.74 14.65 59.29
CA ARG A 265 11.49 13.37 59.45
C ARG A 265 10.68 12.16 59.00
N ARG A 266 9.38 12.13 59.26
CA ARG A 266 8.50 11.01 58.88
C ARG A 266 8.27 10.99 57.37
N VAL A 267 8.04 12.14 56.75
CA VAL A 267 7.94 12.33 55.30
C VAL A 267 9.27 12.00 54.62
N LEU A 268 10.41 12.42 55.17
CA LEU A 268 11.74 12.05 54.63
C LEU A 268 11.98 10.53 54.71
N LYS A 269 11.60 9.88 55.82
CA LYS A 269 11.67 8.41 55.94
C LYS A 269 10.72 7.69 54.96
N ILE A 270 9.51 8.20 54.77
CA ILE A 270 8.51 7.66 53.83
C ILE A 270 9.00 7.84 52.39
N CYS A 271 9.47 9.04 52.03
CA CYS A 271 10.09 9.33 50.73
C CYS A 271 11.27 8.39 50.48
N LYS A 272 12.24 8.27 51.39
CA LYS A 272 13.39 7.38 51.23
C LYS A 272 12.97 5.91 51.09
N ARG A 273 11.92 5.47 51.81
CA ARG A 273 11.35 4.11 51.64
C ARG A 273 10.64 3.90 50.30
N LEU A 274 9.95 4.91 49.77
CA LEU A 274 9.31 4.87 48.44
C LEU A 274 10.35 4.79 47.32
N ALA A 275 11.48 5.49 47.45
CA ALA A 275 12.60 5.36 46.50
C ALA A 275 13.19 3.93 46.50
N LEU A 276 13.40 3.33 47.69
CA LEU A 276 13.85 1.94 47.83
C LEU A 276 12.84 0.93 47.27
N ARG A 277 11.53 1.16 47.43
CA ARG A 277 10.48 0.30 46.84
C ARG A 277 10.40 0.44 45.32
N SER A 278 10.48 1.66 44.78
CA SER A 278 10.48 1.94 43.35
C SER A 278 11.65 1.25 42.63
N ILE A 279 12.85 1.30 43.23
CA ILE A 279 14.06 0.59 42.77
C ILE A 279 13.84 -0.94 42.78
N TRP A 280 13.13 -1.49 43.75
CA TRP A 280 12.83 -2.91 43.83
C TRP A 280 11.78 -3.37 42.79
N THR A 281 10.76 -2.56 42.51
CA THR A 281 9.76 -2.85 41.46
C THR A 281 10.34 -2.74 40.05
N THR A 282 11.23 -1.77 39.80
CA THR A 282 11.93 -1.67 38.51
C THR A 282 12.90 -2.84 38.29
N PHE A 283 13.55 -3.36 39.35
CA PHE A 283 14.38 -4.57 39.25
C PHE A 283 13.56 -5.84 38.95
N LYS A 284 12.34 -5.93 39.48
CA LYS A 284 11.46 -7.09 39.28
C LYS A 284 10.76 -7.11 37.91
N ILE A 285 10.58 -5.95 37.28
CA ILE A 285 10.01 -5.83 35.92
C ILE A 285 11.11 -6.01 34.85
N GLY A 286 12.39 -5.78 35.17
CA GLY A 286 13.52 -6.05 34.27
C GLY A 286 13.99 -7.51 34.22
N GLN A 287 13.38 -8.41 35.01
CA GLN A 287 13.66 -9.86 35.03
C GLN A 287 12.51 -10.73 34.48
N CYS A 288 11.49 -10.13 33.86
CA CYS A 288 10.45 -10.82 33.09
C CYS A 288 10.52 -10.43 31.62
#